data_AF-A0A9P9I0V8-F1
#
_entry.id   AF-A0A9P9I0V8-F1
#
_cell.length_a   1.000
_cell.length_b   1.000
_cell.length_c   1.000
_cell.angle_alpha   90.00
_cell.angle_beta   90.00
_cell.angle_gamma   90.00
#
_symmetry.space_group_name_H-M   'P 1'
#
loop_
_entity.id
_entity.type
_entity.pdbx_description
1 polymer ?
#
loop_
_entity_poly.entity_id
_entity_poly.type
_entity_poly.pdbx_seq_one_letter_code
_entity_poly.pdbx_strand_id
1 'polypeptide(L)'
;MPALQQSETASGTAPRSSEKGPSPVTDSLAKLEDGGSPAGTPAPSLQAPPDGGWEAWSTVLAGWLILFCTFGYTNSFGIFESYYVGALGKSASEIAWIGSFQLWLQFSIGLIVGRAFDDGYGKALVIGGAAFYIICIFLTSLCKEYWQVFLAQGLGVGLGLGVLFLSAISVLPQWFQRKRVLAIGIVMSGSGVGGVGFPIMLNKLIEHHNYAYAVRTSGYLIIGLLIIACALMRFRVSGRKKRPAHLQVPTSNFRSIIRHKTY
;
A
#
# COMPACT_ATOMS: atom_id res chain seq x y z
N MET A 1 -55.71 -11.50 -77.99
CA MET A 1 -54.55 -10.83 -78.63
C MET A 1 -53.29 -11.26 -77.91
N PRO A 2 -52.20 -11.49 -78.65
CA PRO A 2 -51.35 -12.70 -78.64
C PRO A 2 -50.03 -12.44 -77.86
N ALA A 3 -48.98 -13.26 -77.78
CA ALA A 3 -48.39 -14.25 -78.67
C ALA A 3 -47.24 -15.00 -77.93
N LEU A 4 -47.12 -16.31 -78.21
CA LEU A 4 -45.91 -17.06 -78.63
C LEU A 4 -44.64 -17.03 -77.74
N GLN A 5 -44.18 -18.13 -77.13
CA GLN A 5 -43.59 -19.38 -77.69
C GLN A 5 -42.08 -19.31 -77.99
N GLN A 6 -41.35 -20.31 -77.45
CA GLN A 6 -40.06 -20.92 -77.84
C GLN A 6 -39.13 -21.09 -76.62
N SER A 7 -38.79 -22.28 -76.10
CA SER A 7 -38.15 -23.50 -76.66
C SER A 7 -36.64 -23.37 -76.91
N GLU A 8 -35.88 -24.07 -76.06
CA GLU A 8 -34.62 -24.82 -76.29
C GLU A 8 -33.38 -24.16 -76.91
N THR A 9 -32.24 -24.39 -76.25
CA THR A 9 -30.93 -24.80 -76.82
C THR A 9 -30.07 -25.27 -75.62
N ALA A 10 -29.77 -26.56 -75.45
CA ALA A 10 -28.64 -27.32 -76.04
C ALA A 10 -27.28 -26.65 -75.72
N SER A 11 -26.18 -27.29 -75.33
CA SER A 11 -25.69 -28.67 -75.35
C SER A 11 -24.25 -28.62 -74.76
N GLY A 12 -23.72 -29.72 -74.18
CA GLY A 12 -22.28 -30.00 -74.28
C GLY A 12 -21.47 -30.36 -73.02
N THR A 13 -21.40 -31.66 -72.73
CA THR A 13 -20.16 -32.48 -72.60
C THR A 13 -19.08 -32.19 -71.52
N ALA A 14 -19.09 -33.02 -70.44
CA ALA A 14 -18.01 -33.80 -69.77
C ALA A 14 -16.63 -33.14 -69.39
N PRO A 15 -15.73 -33.77 -68.57
CA PRO A 15 -15.78 -35.06 -67.86
C PRO A 15 -15.31 -35.03 -66.37
N ARG A 16 -15.36 -36.22 -65.73
CA ARG A 16 -14.66 -36.58 -64.48
C ARG A 16 -13.13 -36.44 -64.59
N SER A 17 -12.47 -35.98 -63.52
CA SER A 17 -11.10 -36.37 -63.13
C SER A 17 -10.99 -36.13 -61.61
N SER A 18 -10.95 -37.20 -60.81
CA SER A 18 -9.79 -37.97 -60.34
C SER A 18 -9.34 -37.51 -58.95
N GLU A 19 -9.25 -38.49 -58.06
CA GLU A 19 -8.72 -38.41 -56.69
C GLU A 19 -7.49 -37.51 -56.53
N LYS A 20 -7.48 -36.71 -55.47
CA LYS A 20 -6.26 -36.36 -54.74
C LYS A 20 -6.57 -36.47 -53.26
N GLY A 21 -5.97 -37.48 -52.61
CA GLY A 21 -6.05 -37.69 -51.17
C GLY A 21 -5.50 -36.48 -50.38
N PRO A 22 -5.75 -36.43 -49.07
CA PRO A 22 -5.37 -35.30 -48.23
C PRO A 22 -3.85 -35.12 -48.24
N SER A 23 -3.40 -33.88 -48.36
CA SER A 23 -2.00 -33.49 -48.43
C SER A 23 -1.26 -33.73 -47.09
N PRO A 24 0.06 -33.99 -47.09
CA PRO A 24 0.85 -34.30 -45.89
C PRO A 24 0.99 -33.13 -44.88
N VAL A 25 0.37 -32.00 -45.18
CA VAL A 25 0.40 -30.79 -44.36
C VAL A 25 -0.67 -30.83 -43.27
N THR A 26 -1.83 -31.47 -43.52
CA THR A 26 -2.90 -31.62 -42.52
C THR A 26 -2.55 -32.60 -41.40
N ASP A 27 -1.79 -33.66 -41.71
CA ASP A 27 -1.27 -34.59 -40.69
C ASP A 27 -0.21 -33.95 -39.80
N SER A 28 0.55 -32.99 -40.32
CA SER A 28 1.57 -32.27 -39.54
C SER A 28 0.97 -31.28 -38.54
N LEU A 29 -0.26 -30.80 -38.78
CA LEU A 29 -0.99 -29.95 -37.84
C LEU A 29 -1.73 -30.77 -36.77
N ALA A 30 -2.28 -31.94 -37.13
CA ALA A 30 -2.90 -32.86 -36.17
C ALA A 30 -1.88 -33.47 -35.18
N LYS A 31 -0.62 -33.64 -35.60
CA LYS A 31 0.46 -34.15 -34.73
C LYS A 31 1.02 -33.14 -33.73
N LEU A 32 0.61 -31.86 -33.80
CA LEU A 32 0.98 -30.85 -32.80
C LEU A 32 -0.02 -30.74 -31.65
N GLU A 33 -1.18 -31.37 -31.75
CA GLU A 33 -2.21 -31.37 -30.70
C GLU A 33 -2.13 -32.59 -29.76
N ASP A 34 -1.38 -33.63 -30.10
CA ASP A 34 -1.20 -34.85 -29.27
C ASP A 34 0.16 -34.92 -28.54
N GLY A 35 0.68 -33.75 -28.17
CA GLY A 35 1.82 -33.61 -27.28
C GLY A 35 1.34 -33.55 -25.83
N GLY A 36 1.06 -34.70 -25.23
CA GLY A 36 0.75 -34.83 -23.80
C GLY A 36 1.73 -34.01 -22.96
N SER A 37 1.24 -32.89 -22.41
CA SER A 37 2.00 -32.07 -21.48
C SER A 37 2.36 -32.94 -20.28
N PRO A 38 3.64 -33.21 -19.98
CA PRO A 38 3.97 -33.91 -18.75
C PRO A 38 3.42 -33.06 -17.62
N ALA A 39 2.50 -33.64 -16.85
CA ALA A 39 1.82 -33.03 -15.71
C ALA A 39 2.81 -32.19 -14.91
N GLY A 40 2.86 -30.89 -15.23
CA GLY A 40 3.64 -29.93 -14.49
C GLY A 40 3.03 -29.96 -13.11
N THR A 41 3.84 -30.35 -12.12
CA THR A 41 3.52 -30.16 -10.71
C THR A 41 2.81 -28.81 -10.58
N PRO A 42 1.56 -28.74 -10.08
CA PRO A 42 0.82 -27.49 -10.08
C PRO A 42 1.70 -26.47 -9.40
N ALA A 43 2.15 -25.47 -10.16
CA ALA A 43 2.84 -24.33 -9.59
C ALA A 43 1.96 -23.85 -8.45
N PRO A 44 2.48 -23.72 -7.20
CA PRO A 44 1.66 -23.37 -6.06
C PRO A 44 0.88 -22.13 -6.44
N SER A 45 -0.43 -22.29 -6.56
CA SER A 45 -1.31 -21.27 -7.09
C SER A 45 -1.07 -20.02 -6.25
N LEU A 46 -0.79 -18.90 -6.93
CA LEU A 46 -0.94 -17.59 -6.35
C LEU A 46 -2.42 -17.48 -5.97
N GLN A 47 -2.78 -17.96 -4.78
CA GLN A 47 -4.15 -17.92 -4.31
C GLN A 47 -4.58 -16.47 -4.35
N ALA A 48 -5.61 -16.20 -5.16
CA ALA A 48 -6.20 -14.88 -5.26
C ALA A 48 -6.51 -14.36 -3.84
N PRO A 49 -6.36 -13.05 -3.57
CA PRO A 49 -6.66 -12.50 -2.26
C PRO A 49 -8.06 -12.95 -1.79
N PRO A 50 -8.18 -13.40 -0.53
CA PRO A 50 -9.38 -14.08 -0.05
C PRO A 50 -10.60 -13.17 0.06
N ASP A 51 -10.42 -11.84 -0.10
CA ASP A 51 -11.48 -10.83 -0.09
C ASP A 51 -12.36 -10.86 1.19
N GLY A 52 -11.79 -11.39 2.28
CA GLY A 52 -12.46 -11.59 3.55
C GLY A 52 -11.73 -12.59 4.46
N GLY A 53 -12.42 -13.02 5.53
CA GLY A 53 -11.87 -13.88 6.57
C GLY A 53 -11.33 -13.12 7.78
N TRP A 54 -11.18 -13.82 8.90
CA TRP A 54 -10.72 -13.24 10.16
C TRP A 54 -9.36 -12.53 10.01
N GLU A 55 -8.40 -13.15 9.31
CA GLU A 55 -7.05 -12.60 9.12
C GLU A 55 -7.04 -11.30 8.29
N ALA A 56 -7.94 -11.20 7.30
CA ALA A 56 -8.07 -10.01 6.47
C ALA A 56 -8.68 -8.84 7.28
N TRP A 57 -9.75 -9.12 8.03
CA TRP A 57 -10.42 -8.10 8.86
C TRP A 57 -9.62 -7.73 10.10
N SER A 58 -8.85 -8.65 10.70
CA SER A 58 -7.91 -8.32 11.78
C SER A 58 -6.80 -7.41 11.28
N THR A 59 -6.35 -7.60 10.04
CA THR A 59 -5.37 -6.71 9.40
C THR A 59 -5.94 -5.32 9.10
N VAL A 60 -7.22 -5.23 8.73
CA VAL A 60 -7.94 -3.94 8.62
C VAL A 60 -8.01 -3.24 9.97
N LEU A 61 -8.38 -3.96 11.05
CA LEU A 61 -8.41 -3.40 12.40
C LEU A 61 -7.02 -2.95 12.85
N ALA A 62 -5.97 -3.72 12.54
CA ALA A 62 -4.59 -3.33 12.83
C ALA A 62 -4.20 -2.04 12.09
N GLY A 63 -4.50 -1.94 10.79
CA GLY A 63 -4.28 -0.73 10.01
C GLY A 63 -5.05 0.46 10.56
N TRP A 64 -6.31 0.26 10.97
CA TRP A 64 -7.14 1.27 11.62
C TRP A 64 -6.50 1.80 12.91
N LEU A 65 -6.01 0.91 13.79
CA LEU A 65 -5.33 1.27 15.03
C LEU A 65 -4.02 2.04 14.77
N ILE A 66 -3.27 1.64 13.75
CA ILE A 66 -2.06 2.35 13.33
C ILE A 66 -2.42 3.76 12.87
N LEU A 67 -3.45 3.93 12.02
CA LEU A 67 -3.87 5.25 11.53
C LEU A 67 -4.46 6.13 12.64
N PHE A 68 -5.21 5.52 13.56
CA PHE A 68 -5.70 6.20 14.77
C PHE A 68 -4.53 6.80 15.56
N CYS A 69 -3.47 6.03 15.83
CA CYS A 69 -2.31 6.52 16.59
C CYS A 69 -1.49 7.55 15.80
N THR A 70 -1.20 7.25 14.53
CA THR A 70 -0.26 8.03 13.72
C THR A 70 -0.86 9.38 13.29
N PHE A 71 -1.93 9.34 12.49
CA PHE A 71 -2.60 10.57 12.05
C PHE A 71 -3.34 11.26 13.19
N GLY A 72 -3.92 10.52 14.13
CA GLY A 72 -4.60 11.14 15.28
C GLY A 72 -3.65 12.01 16.12
N TYR A 73 -2.47 11.47 16.44
CA TYR A 73 -1.44 12.24 17.14
C TYR A 73 -0.92 13.41 16.30
N THR A 74 -0.71 13.19 14.99
CA THR A 74 -0.23 14.25 14.06
C THR A 74 -1.23 15.40 13.92
N ASN A 75 -2.52 15.10 13.86
CA ASN A 75 -3.59 16.11 13.79
C ASN A 75 -3.66 16.97 15.07
N SER A 76 -2.99 16.56 16.14
CA SER A 76 -2.88 17.35 17.37
C SER A 76 -1.77 18.39 17.33
N PHE A 77 -1.07 18.56 16.19
CA PHE A 77 0.05 19.50 16.04
C PHE A 77 -0.29 20.93 16.49
N GLY A 78 -1.50 21.42 16.27
CA GLY A 78 -1.89 22.77 16.68
C GLY A 78 -1.78 23.01 18.21
N ILE A 79 -1.96 21.98 19.02
CA ILE A 79 -1.78 22.07 20.48
C ILE A 79 -0.29 22.13 20.83
N PHE A 80 0.53 21.32 20.15
CA PHE A 80 1.98 21.37 20.27
C PHE A 80 2.52 22.74 19.87
N GLU A 81 2.06 23.29 18.75
CA GLU A 81 2.45 24.59 18.25
C GLU A 81 2.13 25.70 19.26
N SER A 82 0.89 25.72 19.78
CA SER A 82 0.46 26.69 20.78
C SER A 82 1.32 26.63 22.06
N TYR A 83 1.68 25.42 22.49
CA TYR A 83 2.57 25.24 23.63
C TYR A 83 4.02 25.71 23.33
N TYR A 84 4.57 25.36 22.18
CA TYR A 84 5.95 25.66 21.80
C TYR A 84 6.22 27.15 21.58
N VAL A 85 5.25 27.91 21.06
CA VAL A 85 5.39 29.37 20.92
C VAL A 85 5.67 30.01 22.28
N GLY A 86 4.93 29.61 23.31
CA GLY A 86 5.15 30.09 24.68
C GLY A 86 6.42 29.52 25.33
N ALA A 87 6.66 28.21 25.18
CA ALA A 87 7.75 27.52 25.88
C ALA A 87 9.15 27.80 25.30
N LEU A 88 9.26 28.00 23.99
CA LEU A 88 10.55 28.16 23.29
C LEU A 88 10.85 29.62 22.94
N GLY A 89 9.89 30.55 23.12
CA GLY A 89 10.05 31.95 22.74
C GLY A 89 10.29 32.16 21.25
N LYS A 90 9.79 31.24 20.41
CA LYS A 90 9.94 31.26 18.94
C LYS A 90 8.66 31.72 18.27
N SER A 91 8.79 32.28 17.07
CA SER A 91 7.62 32.69 16.28
C SER A 91 6.80 31.47 15.86
N ALA A 92 5.48 31.64 15.71
CA ALA A 92 4.60 30.57 15.21
C ALA A 92 5.07 30.01 13.86
N SER A 93 5.59 30.89 12.98
CA SER A 93 6.15 30.46 11.69
C SER A 93 7.39 29.55 11.83
N GLU A 94 8.28 29.81 12.79
CA GLU A 94 9.41 28.91 13.08
C GLU A 94 8.90 27.57 13.60
N ILE A 95 7.93 27.56 14.51
CA ILE A 95 7.38 26.32 15.06
C ILE A 95 6.64 25.49 14.00
N ALA A 96 5.90 26.13 13.10
CA ALA A 96 5.15 25.48 12.02
C ALA A 96 6.05 24.66 11.08
N TRP A 97 7.36 24.97 11.00
CA TRP A 97 8.32 24.14 10.26
C TRP A 97 8.44 22.72 10.81
N ILE A 98 8.29 22.53 12.13
CA ILE A 98 8.36 21.19 12.76
C ILE A 98 7.25 20.30 12.19
N GLY A 99 6.00 20.78 12.22
CA GLY A 99 4.84 20.02 11.74
C GLY A 99 4.83 19.87 10.22
N SER A 100 5.23 20.92 9.49
CA SER A 100 5.32 20.88 8.03
C SER A 100 6.37 19.87 7.55
N PHE A 101 7.54 19.86 8.19
CA PHE A 101 8.61 18.91 7.87
C PHE A 101 8.22 17.47 8.26
N GLN A 102 7.54 17.30 9.40
CA GLN A 102 6.98 16.00 9.81
C GLN A 102 6.05 15.41 8.74
N LEU A 103 5.09 16.20 8.24
CA LEU A 103 4.16 15.76 7.18
C LEU A 103 4.85 15.55 5.84
N TRP A 104 5.76 16.44 5.46
CA TRP A 104 6.56 16.28 4.25
C TRP A 104 7.32 14.95 4.27
N LEU A 105 7.96 14.64 5.39
CA LEU A 105 8.77 13.43 5.53
C LEU A 105 7.91 12.16 5.54
N GLN A 106 6.76 12.20 6.21
CA GLN A 106 5.78 11.11 6.23
C GLN A 106 5.42 10.61 4.82
N PHE A 107 5.22 11.52 3.86
CA PHE A 107 4.89 11.14 2.48
C PHE A 107 6.13 10.92 1.60
N SER A 108 7.23 11.63 1.86
CA SER A 108 8.42 11.60 1.00
C SER A 108 9.18 10.27 1.06
N ILE A 109 9.15 9.55 2.20
CA ILE A 109 9.84 8.25 2.32
C ILE A 109 9.08 7.09 1.67
N GLY A 110 7.93 7.36 1.05
CA GLY A 110 7.06 6.35 0.45
C GLY A 110 7.76 5.42 -0.54
N LEU A 111 8.66 5.94 -1.36
CA LEU A 111 9.39 5.13 -2.36
C LEU A 111 10.32 4.10 -1.72
N ILE A 112 11.04 4.50 -0.66
CA ILE A 112 12.02 3.65 0.04
C ILE A 112 11.28 2.56 0.81
N VAL A 113 10.27 2.96 1.59
CA VAL A 113 9.49 2.03 2.41
C VAL A 113 8.69 1.08 1.53
N GLY A 114 8.12 1.56 0.42
CA GLY A 114 7.34 0.74 -0.51
C GLY A 114 8.18 -0.36 -1.13
N ARG A 115 9.40 -0.04 -1.57
CA ARG A 115 10.35 -1.03 -2.09
C ARG A 115 10.76 -2.04 -1.02
N ALA A 116 11.07 -1.59 0.18
CA ALA A 116 11.39 -2.49 1.30
C ALA A 116 10.20 -3.41 1.66
N PHE A 117 8.97 -2.89 1.60
CA PHE A 117 7.75 -3.66 1.83
C PHE A 117 7.57 -4.75 0.77
N ASP A 118 7.74 -4.40 -0.51
CA ASP A 118 7.66 -5.32 -1.64
C ASP A 118 8.76 -6.39 -1.63
N ASP A 119 9.92 -6.09 -1.06
CA ASP A 119 11.02 -7.04 -0.86
C ASP A 119 10.76 -8.04 0.29
N GLY A 120 9.60 -7.94 0.97
CA GLY A 120 9.17 -8.88 2.00
C GLY A 120 9.42 -8.42 3.44
N TYR A 121 9.92 -7.19 3.65
CA TYR A 121 10.21 -6.66 4.98
C TYR A 121 8.98 -6.05 5.70
N GLY A 122 7.76 -6.25 5.20
CA GLY A 122 6.54 -5.63 5.76
C GLY A 122 6.37 -5.78 7.27
N LYS A 123 6.60 -6.99 7.82
CA LYS A 123 6.51 -7.22 9.27
C LYS A 123 7.59 -6.48 10.06
N ALA A 124 8.82 -6.46 9.52
CA ALA A 124 9.95 -5.76 10.14
C ALA A 124 9.73 -4.24 10.11
N LEU A 125 9.18 -3.70 9.02
CA LEU A 125 8.84 -2.28 8.88
C LEU A 125 7.78 -1.85 9.89
N VAL A 126 6.74 -2.65 10.12
CA VAL A 126 5.71 -2.28 11.11
C VAL A 126 6.24 -2.36 12.53
N ILE A 127 6.94 -3.43 12.90
CA ILE A 127 7.47 -3.56 14.28
C ILE A 127 8.58 -2.53 14.53
N GLY A 128 9.53 -2.40 13.61
CA GLY A 128 10.64 -1.45 13.71
C GLY A 128 10.16 0.00 13.64
N GLY A 129 9.23 0.30 12.73
CA GLY A 129 8.60 1.62 12.60
C GLY A 129 7.79 1.99 13.84
N ALA A 130 7.04 1.05 14.42
CA ALA A 130 6.30 1.27 15.67
C ALA A 130 7.25 1.57 16.83
N ALA A 131 8.28 0.74 17.03
CA ALA A 131 9.27 0.95 18.09
C ALA A 131 9.97 2.31 17.94
N PHE A 132 10.42 2.64 16.72
CA PHE A 132 11.06 3.91 16.43
C PHE A 132 10.14 5.10 16.66
N TYR A 133 8.90 5.05 16.16
CA TYR A 133 7.89 6.07 16.38
C TYR A 133 7.63 6.33 17.87
N ILE A 134 7.47 5.26 18.66
CA ILE A 134 7.30 5.33 20.11
C ILE A 134 8.51 6.02 20.77
N ILE A 135 9.73 5.58 20.45
CA ILE A 135 10.97 6.17 21.00
C ILE A 135 11.00 7.68 20.72
N CYS A 136 10.69 8.09 19.50
CA CYS A 136 10.67 9.50 19.13
C CYS A 136 9.63 10.31 19.93
N ILE A 137 8.43 9.78 20.17
CA ILE A 137 7.42 10.44 21.02
C ILE A 137 7.95 10.66 22.44
N PHE A 138 8.58 9.64 23.04
CA PHE A 138 9.15 9.78 24.38
C PHE A 138 10.34 10.75 24.41
N LEU A 139 11.16 10.77 23.35
CA LEU A 139 12.23 11.75 23.20
C LEU A 139 11.67 13.18 23.11
N THR A 140 10.57 13.40 22.38
CA THR A 140 9.91 14.71 22.31
C THR A 140 9.49 15.21 23.70
N SER A 141 9.09 14.33 24.62
CA SER A 141 8.75 14.72 26.00
C SER A 141 9.93 15.26 26.83
N LEU A 142 11.17 15.01 26.38
CA LEU A 142 12.41 15.42 27.06
C LEU A 142 13.04 16.66 26.42
N CYS A 143 12.58 17.07 25.25
CA CYS A 143 13.14 18.20 24.51
C CYS A 143 12.84 19.53 25.22
N LYS A 144 13.86 20.38 25.31
CA LYS A 144 13.77 21.73 25.90
C LYS A 144 14.08 22.84 24.89
N GLU A 145 14.81 22.49 23.82
CA GLU A 145 15.27 23.42 22.80
C GLU A 145 14.57 23.16 21.46
N TYR A 146 14.40 24.21 20.66
CA TYR A 146 13.75 24.12 19.34
C TYR A 146 14.38 23.04 18.44
N TRP A 147 15.71 22.99 18.36
CA TRP A 147 16.40 22.03 17.51
C TRP A 147 16.18 20.58 17.97
N GLN A 148 16.04 20.34 19.29
CA GLN A 148 15.75 19.02 19.84
C GLN A 148 14.35 18.57 19.45
N VAL A 149 13.37 19.47 19.57
CA VAL A 149 11.99 19.20 19.14
C VAL A 149 11.93 18.95 17.63
N PHE A 150 12.64 19.75 16.84
CA PHE A 150 12.70 19.56 15.38
C PHE A 150 13.26 18.18 14.99
N LEU A 151 14.33 17.73 15.66
CA LEU A 151 14.91 16.41 15.39
C LEU A 151 14.03 15.26 15.91
N ALA A 152 13.49 15.36 17.13
CA ALA A 152 12.69 14.29 17.72
C ALA A 152 11.32 14.17 17.04
N GLN A 153 10.62 15.28 16.86
CA GLN A 153 9.26 15.32 16.32
C GLN A 153 9.24 15.52 14.79
N GLY A 154 9.91 16.54 14.28
CA GLY A 154 9.93 16.82 12.84
C GLY A 154 10.53 15.66 12.05
N LEU A 155 11.78 15.30 12.37
CA LEU A 155 12.50 14.23 11.67
C LEU A 155 12.12 12.84 12.21
N GLY A 156 12.28 12.60 13.52
CA GLY A 156 12.09 11.28 14.12
C GLY A 156 10.66 10.76 14.00
N VAL A 157 9.70 11.49 14.57
CA VAL A 157 8.27 11.12 14.48
C VAL A 157 7.82 11.08 13.01
N GLY A 158 8.25 12.05 12.16
CA GLY A 158 7.94 12.04 10.72
C GLY A 158 8.38 10.77 9.99
N LEU A 159 9.59 10.27 10.25
CA LEU A 159 10.07 9.00 9.68
C LEU A 159 9.24 7.81 10.16
N GLY A 160 8.97 7.73 11.47
CA GLY A 160 8.15 6.66 12.05
C GLY A 160 6.75 6.63 11.46
N LEU A 161 6.13 7.80 11.29
CA LEU A 161 4.81 7.96 10.66
C LEU A 161 4.80 7.45 9.23
N GLY A 162 5.76 7.84 8.41
CA GLY A 162 5.79 7.42 7.00
C GLY A 162 5.98 5.91 6.83
N VAL A 163 6.84 5.28 7.66
CA VAL A 163 7.04 3.83 7.66
C VAL A 163 5.75 3.09 8.02
N LEU A 164 5.10 3.51 9.11
CA LEU A 164 3.88 2.89 9.61
C LEU A 164 2.69 3.08 8.67
N PHE A 165 2.47 4.31 8.20
CA PHE A 165 1.38 4.63 7.28
C PHE A 165 1.48 3.81 6.00
N LEU A 166 2.65 3.81 5.36
CA LEU A 166 2.80 3.11 4.09
C LEU A 166 2.66 1.59 4.29
N SER A 167 3.23 1.03 5.35
CA SER A 167 3.11 -0.40 5.62
C SER A 167 1.65 -0.81 5.90
N ALA A 168 0.89 0.03 6.61
CA ALA A 168 -0.53 -0.21 6.90
C ALA A 168 -1.40 -0.16 5.64
N ILE A 169 -1.11 0.71 4.68
CA ILE A 169 -1.86 0.78 3.42
C ILE A 169 -1.42 -0.32 2.45
N SER A 170 -0.13 -0.65 2.40
CA SER A 170 0.44 -1.62 1.46
C SER A 170 0.07 -3.08 1.77
N VAL A 171 -0.36 -3.39 3.00
CA VAL A 171 -0.82 -4.75 3.34
C VAL A 171 -2.24 -5.03 2.85
N LEU A 172 -3.10 -4.02 2.73
CA LEU A 172 -4.51 -4.20 2.36
C LEU A 172 -4.74 -4.87 0.98
N PRO A 173 -4.01 -4.50 -0.09
CA PRO A 173 -4.16 -5.12 -1.41
C PRO A 173 -3.77 -6.61 -1.44
N GLN A 174 -3.03 -7.09 -0.43
CA GLN A 174 -2.68 -8.51 -0.31
C GLN A 174 -3.87 -9.36 0.14
N TRP A 175 -4.85 -8.74 0.81
CA TRP A 175 -6.00 -9.41 1.40
C TRP A 175 -7.29 -9.16 0.62
N PHE A 176 -7.43 -7.99 -0.01
CA PHE A 176 -8.63 -7.59 -0.73
C PHE A 176 -8.33 -7.18 -2.18
N GLN A 177 -9.09 -7.73 -3.13
CA GLN A 177 -9.18 -7.25 -4.50
C GLN A 177 -10.49 -6.49 -4.72
N ARG A 178 -11.64 -7.14 -4.57
CA ARG A 178 -12.95 -6.53 -4.84
C ARG A 178 -13.33 -5.49 -3.79
N LYS A 179 -13.03 -5.75 -2.50
CA LYS A 179 -13.38 -4.87 -1.37
C LYS A 179 -12.25 -3.95 -0.94
N ARG A 180 -11.22 -3.77 -1.77
CA ARG A 180 -10.01 -3.02 -1.43
C ARG A 180 -10.29 -1.58 -1.00
N VAL A 181 -11.14 -0.87 -1.75
CA VAL A 181 -11.44 0.55 -1.47
C VAL A 181 -12.21 0.68 -0.16
N LEU A 182 -13.14 -0.23 0.12
CA LEU A 182 -13.86 -0.27 1.39
C LEU A 182 -12.92 -0.54 2.56
N ALA A 183 -11.99 -1.50 2.42
CA ALA A 183 -11.00 -1.79 3.45
C ALA A 183 -10.08 -0.58 3.73
N ILE A 184 -9.59 0.09 2.68
CA ILE A 184 -8.79 1.32 2.81
C ILE A 184 -9.62 2.42 3.47
N GLY A 185 -10.88 2.62 3.06
CA GLY A 185 -11.77 3.62 3.65
C GLY A 185 -12.02 3.39 5.14
N ILE A 186 -12.24 2.14 5.55
CA ILE A 186 -12.34 1.79 6.97
C ILE A 186 -11.05 2.16 7.68
N VAL A 187 -9.89 1.71 7.21
CA VAL A 187 -8.59 2.04 7.82
C VAL A 187 -8.39 3.55 7.95
N MET A 188 -8.69 4.32 6.90
CA MET A 188 -8.57 5.78 6.88
C MET A 188 -9.51 6.47 7.88
N SER A 189 -10.68 5.91 8.16
CA SER A 189 -11.61 6.46 9.17
C SER A 189 -10.98 6.55 10.57
N GLY A 190 -10.01 5.69 10.89
CA GLY A 190 -9.31 5.73 12.17
C GLY A 190 -8.55 7.03 12.41
N SER A 191 -8.05 7.66 11.34
CA SER A 191 -7.42 8.99 11.39
C SER A 191 -8.38 10.06 11.92
N GLY A 192 -9.65 10.03 11.50
CA GLY A 192 -10.67 10.98 11.95
C GLY A 192 -10.98 10.83 13.44
N VAL A 193 -11.21 9.59 13.89
CA VAL A 193 -11.51 9.32 15.32
C VAL A 193 -10.31 9.68 16.20
N GLY A 194 -9.10 9.32 15.78
CA GLY A 194 -7.87 9.70 16.48
C GLY A 194 -7.66 11.22 16.48
N GLY A 195 -7.97 11.88 15.37
CA GLY A 195 -7.83 13.34 15.20
C GLY A 195 -8.79 14.15 16.07
N VAL A 196 -9.84 13.55 16.61
CA VAL A 196 -10.69 14.17 17.65
C VAL A 196 -10.21 13.78 19.04
N GLY A 197 -9.84 12.52 19.25
CA GLY A 197 -9.45 12.00 20.57
C GLY A 197 -8.15 12.57 21.11
N PHE A 198 -7.07 12.58 20.31
CA PHE A 198 -5.75 13.02 20.77
C PHE A 198 -5.69 14.51 21.12
N PRO A 199 -6.28 15.45 20.35
CA PRO A 199 -6.22 16.85 20.73
C PRO A 199 -6.94 17.14 22.04
N ILE A 200 -8.13 16.57 22.23
CA ILE A 200 -8.91 16.74 23.48
C ILE A 200 -8.12 16.19 24.67
N MET A 201 -7.52 15.00 24.52
CA MET A 201 -6.69 14.40 25.55
C MET A 201 -5.46 15.28 25.86
N LEU A 202 -4.69 15.68 24.84
CA LEU A 202 -3.49 16.50 25.02
C LEU A 202 -3.80 17.85 25.68
N ASN A 203 -4.82 18.55 25.20
CA ASN A 203 -5.21 19.85 25.77
C ASN A 203 -5.58 19.74 27.25
N LYS A 204 -6.45 18.79 27.63
CA LYS A 204 -6.80 18.56 29.05
C LYS A 204 -5.60 18.17 29.91
N LEU A 205 -4.72 17.30 29.41
CA LEU A 205 -3.57 16.84 30.18
C LEU A 205 -2.51 17.95 30.34
N ILE A 206 -2.35 18.82 29.34
CA ILE A 206 -1.46 19.98 29.43
C ILE A 206 -1.99 20.98 30.45
N GLU A 207 -3.30 21.26 30.45
CA GLU A 207 -3.93 22.21 31.37
C GLU A 207 -3.89 21.75 32.83
N HIS A 208 -4.15 20.46 33.11
CA HIS A 208 -4.23 19.95 34.47
C HIS A 208 -2.90 19.47 35.06
N HIS A 209 -1.96 19.05 34.23
CA HIS A 209 -0.69 18.49 34.68
C HIS A 209 0.47 19.31 34.11
N ASN A 210 1.07 18.82 33.03
CA ASN A 210 2.23 19.41 32.37
C ASN A 210 2.38 18.79 30.98
N TYR A 211 3.07 19.50 30.09
CA TYR A 211 3.38 19.03 28.74
C TYR A 211 4.05 17.65 28.69
N ALA A 212 5.12 17.45 29.45
CA ALA A 212 5.84 16.17 29.44
C ALA A 212 4.96 15.00 29.89
N TYR A 213 4.04 15.24 30.84
CA TYR A 213 3.08 14.23 31.29
C TYR A 213 2.04 13.90 30.20
N ALA A 214 1.54 14.92 29.50
CA ALA A 214 0.60 14.75 28.39
C ALA A 214 1.17 13.92 27.24
N VAL A 215 2.42 14.20 26.86
CA VAL A 215 3.13 13.47 25.79
C VAL A 215 3.41 12.02 26.21
N ARG A 216 3.88 11.78 27.44
CA ARG A 216 4.14 10.42 27.93
C ARG A 216 2.87 9.58 28.03
N THR A 217 1.79 10.17 28.54
CA THR A 217 0.48 9.49 28.62
C THR A 217 -0.04 9.11 27.24
N SER A 218 0.09 10.03 26.27
CA SER A 218 -0.21 9.73 24.86
C SER A 218 0.67 8.61 24.32
N GLY A 219 1.96 8.62 24.66
CA GLY A 219 2.92 7.56 24.32
C GLY A 219 2.53 6.19 24.87
N TYR A 220 2.09 6.09 26.13
CA TYR A 220 1.63 4.83 26.72
C TYR A 220 0.37 4.29 26.04
N LEU A 221 -0.58 5.17 25.71
CA LEU A 221 -1.77 4.80 24.96
C LEU A 221 -1.40 4.29 23.56
N ILE A 222 -0.49 4.99 22.86
CA ILE A 222 0.02 4.60 21.55
C ILE A 222 0.75 3.24 21.62
N ILE A 223 1.56 3.00 22.65
CA ILE A 223 2.22 1.70 22.88
C ILE A 223 1.16 0.58 22.95
N GLY A 224 0.15 0.73 23.79
CA GLY A 224 -0.89 -0.29 23.96
C GLY A 224 -1.60 -0.61 22.64
N LEU A 225 -2.01 0.43 21.91
CA LEU A 225 -2.71 0.27 20.63
C LEU A 225 -1.80 -0.30 19.53
N LEU A 226 -0.53 0.12 19.46
CA LEU A 226 0.42 -0.39 18.47
C LEU A 226 0.84 -1.83 18.74
N ILE A 227 0.94 -2.26 20.01
CA ILE A 227 1.16 -3.67 20.35
C ILE A 227 0.00 -4.53 19.84
N ILE A 228 -1.23 -4.10 20.08
CA ILE A 228 -2.44 -4.78 19.58
C ILE A 228 -2.42 -4.81 18.05
N ALA A 229 -2.11 -3.69 17.40
CA ALA A 229 -2.02 -3.62 15.95
C ALA A 229 -0.95 -4.57 15.39
N CYS A 230 0.25 -4.59 15.98
CA CYS A 230 1.34 -5.49 15.57
C CYS A 230 0.96 -6.96 15.76
N ALA A 231 0.21 -7.30 16.81
CA ALA A 231 -0.25 -8.66 17.08
C ALA A 231 -1.34 -9.11 16.09
N LEU A 232 -2.23 -8.20 15.69
CA LEU A 232 -3.34 -8.46 14.77
C LEU A 232 -2.94 -8.45 13.29
N MET A 233 -1.91 -7.67 12.93
CA MET A 233 -1.49 -7.51 11.55
C MET A 233 -0.90 -8.81 11.00
N ARG A 234 -1.43 -9.27 9.86
CA ARG A 234 -0.96 -10.46 9.15
C ARG A 234 -0.42 -10.04 7.79
N PHE A 235 0.82 -10.45 7.52
CA PHE A 235 1.48 -10.21 6.24
C PHE A 235 1.36 -11.46 5.39
N ARG A 236 0.79 -11.32 4.21
CA ARG A 236 0.78 -12.37 3.22
C ARG A 236 2.02 -12.15 2.36
N VAL A 237 3.09 -12.90 2.65
CA VAL A 237 4.30 -12.83 1.84
C VAL A 237 3.93 -13.27 0.43
N SER A 238 3.68 -12.32 -0.47
CA SER A 238 3.76 -12.57 -1.89
C SER A 238 5.24 -12.82 -2.14
N GLY A 239 5.65 -14.08 -1.99
CA GLY A 239 7.01 -14.50 -2.20
C GLY A 239 7.37 -14.17 -3.63
N ARG A 240 7.96 -13.00 -3.84
CA ARG A 240 8.75 -12.75 -5.04
C ARG A 240 9.97 -13.65 -4.86
N LYS A 241 9.85 -14.92 -5.31
CA LYS A 241 11.02 -15.71 -5.71
C LYS A 241 11.92 -14.72 -6.44
N LYS A 242 13.17 -14.55 -5.98
CA LYS A 242 14.19 -13.74 -6.66
C LYS A 242 13.94 -13.87 -8.15
N ARG A 243 13.47 -12.79 -8.79
CA ARG A 243 13.12 -12.86 -10.21
C ARG A 243 14.37 -13.42 -10.90
N PRO A 244 14.27 -14.54 -11.64
CA PRO A 244 15.43 -15.09 -12.34
C PRO A 244 16.03 -13.95 -13.18
N ALA A 245 17.36 -13.89 -13.26
CA ALA A 245 18.08 -12.70 -13.73
C ALA A 245 17.57 -12.13 -15.07
N HIS A 246 16.99 -12.96 -15.93
CA HIS A 246 16.41 -12.57 -17.22
C HIS A 246 15.04 -11.84 -17.16
N LEU A 247 14.33 -11.88 -16.02
CA LEU A 247 13.03 -11.22 -15.77
C LEU A 247 13.14 -10.06 -14.78
N GLN A 248 14.35 -9.77 -14.28
CA GLN A 248 14.62 -8.53 -13.58
C GLN A 248 14.40 -7.41 -14.59
N VAL A 249 13.38 -6.59 -14.34
CA VAL A 249 13.22 -5.36 -15.12
C VAL A 249 14.54 -4.62 -14.90
N PRO A 250 15.26 -4.23 -15.97
CA PRO A 250 16.41 -3.34 -15.81
C PRO A 250 15.92 -2.21 -14.92
N THR A 251 16.63 -1.92 -13.83
CA THR A 251 16.28 -0.82 -12.92
C THR A 251 15.87 0.35 -13.79
N SER A 252 14.57 0.61 -13.85
CA SER A 252 14.05 1.63 -14.75
C SER A 252 14.61 2.91 -14.17
N ASN A 253 15.67 3.40 -14.82
CA ASN A 253 16.26 4.69 -14.52
C ASN A 253 15.09 5.65 -14.35
N PHE A 254 15.05 6.45 -13.30
CA PHE A 254 13.95 7.38 -13.03
C PHE A 254 13.59 8.22 -14.28
N ARG A 255 14.59 8.46 -15.15
CA ARG A 255 14.48 9.04 -16.49
C ARG A 255 13.55 8.30 -17.48
N SER A 256 13.41 6.99 -17.38
CA SER A 256 12.54 6.17 -18.23
C SER A 256 11.06 6.25 -17.83
N ILE A 257 10.76 6.45 -16.54
CA ILE A 257 9.39 6.66 -16.04
C ILE A 257 8.87 8.05 -16.48
N ILE A 258 9.73 9.07 -16.45
CA ILE A 258 9.39 10.44 -16.89
C ILE A 258 9.17 10.52 -18.42
N ARG A 259 9.74 9.60 -19.21
CA ARG A 259 9.60 9.60 -20.67
C ARG A 259 8.28 9.03 -21.20
N HIS A 260 7.50 8.32 -20.39
CA HIS A 260 6.13 7.97 -20.76
C HIS A 260 5.22 9.18 -20.53
N LYS A 261 5.33 10.18 -21.40
CA LYS A 261 4.29 11.19 -21.57
C LYS A 261 3.06 10.51 -22.15
N THR A 262 1.98 10.60 -21.39
CA THR A 262 0.58 10.50 -21.79
C THR A 262 0.34 11.08 -23.19
N TYR A 263 -0.33 10.30 -24.03
CA TYR A 263 -1.06 10.80 -25.20
C TYR A 263 -2.16 11.77 -24.77
#